data_AF-A0A7U9X9P8-F1
#
_entry.id   AF-A0A7U9X9P8-F1
#
_cell.length_a   1.000
_cell.length_b   1.000
_cell.length_c   1.000
_cell.angle_alpha   90.00
_cell.angle_beta   90.00
_cell.angle_gamma   90.00
#
_symmetry.space_group_name_H-M   'P 1'
#
loop_
_entity.id
_entity.type
_entity.pdbx_description
1 polymer ?
#
loop_
_entity_poly.entity_id
_entity_poly.type
_entity_poly.pdbx_seq_one_letter_code
_entity_poly.pdbx_strand_id
1 'polypeptide(L)'
;MEYRRFGKTDLWLSGLGFGMNRFPPEMLTEEGIQQAVRMVTYAVDRGVNYIDVARNYSDRKAFPILRKALEEIGREKEVYVSVKMMLNHTDRTREGAVQDIREQLGSLGIKTADLCFAQAVKSYEEYQEIMKPGGIYEGFVEARKEGLIRHICLSSHATVEETLQIMEENKFDGYTISYHLLNCVQMRPVLEKAEELGAGVLTMNSLAGGLIPQNPQLFQKLTKDTDEICRMAIQYIYSHPGVTSVLSGMQTLEEMECNIRALEQMETYRKEYTDYFEKELYQKNGLCTGCDYCKGCPKGIPVKSLMYSYNVLQWDNSRYAKQYQREDKNLLDNIRLTQEMMHYGVEFPLKGENPCISCRSCERKCTQSLPVIDRIQDIYERISGRVTEESRWREKLEEIKAAEYQRVVFYPNCGTTRKLLRDYREAFGLPGFRAYVIDRNEKLWGDMEIDGEVAAEVTGPDQIERIQPDVIILTHYMLADVLYHNVAHYREQGVEIKKLYEAEDVPIVYLGG
;
A
#
# COMPACT_ATOMS: atom_id res chain seq x y z
N MET A 1 -21.24 16.17 -10.96
CA MET A 1 -20.70 14.92 -11.52
C MET A 1 -20.84 14.95 -13.04
N GLU A 2 -19.77 14.68 -13.79
CA GLU A 2 -19.85 14.44 -15.23
C GLU A 2 -20.28 12.99 -15.53
N TYR A 3 -20.94 12.77 -16.67
CA TYR A 3 -21.38 11.45 -17.10
C TYR A 3 -20.92 11.18 -18.53
N ARG A 4 -20.44 9.95 -18.79
CA ARG A 4 -20.04 9.49 -20.13
C ARG A 4 -20.77 8.20 -20.47
N ARG A 5 -21.09 8.06 -21.75
CA ARG A 5 -21.65 6.84 -22.30
C ARG A 5 -20.61 5.72 -22.20
N PHE A 6 -21.02 4.55 -21.70
CA PHE A 6 -20.15 3.37 -21.62
C PHE A 6 -20.05 2.69 -22.99
N GLY A 7 -19.04 3.08 -23.76
CA GLY A 7 -18.84 2.60 -25.13
C GLY A 7 -20.07 2.83 -26.01
N LYS A 8 -20.50 1.78 -26.72
CA LYS A 8 -21.71 1.78 -27.57
C LYS A 8 -22.99 1.41 -26.83
N THR A 9 -22.93 1.13 -25.53
CA THR A 9 -24.09 0.71 -24.73
C THR A 9 -25.08 1.86 -24.50
N ASP A 10 -26.20 1.60 -23.84
CA ASP A 10 -27.18 2.61 -23.41
C ASP A 10 -26.85 3.22 -22.04
N LEU A 11 -25.80 2.77 -21.36
CA LEU A 11 -25.46 3.22 -20.01
C LEU A 11 -24.69 4.54 -20.01
N TRP A 12 -25.08 5.45 -19.12
CA TRP A 12 -24.36 6.70 -18.85
C TRP A 12 -23.77 6.66 -17.46
N LEU A 13 -22.47 6.38 -17.36
CA LEU A 13 -21.80 6.23 -16.07
C LEU A 13 -21.25 7.57 -15.59
N SER A 14 -21.35 7.82 -14.29
CA SER A 14 -20.66 8.90 -13.62
C SER A 14 -19.15 8.77 -13.82
N GLY A 15 -18.45 9.91 -13.90
CA GLY A 15 -17.00 9.93 -14.06
C GLY A 15 -16.26 9.22 -12.91
N LEU A 16 -16.88 9.12 -11.74
CA LEU A 16 -16.43 8.29 -10.63
C LEU A 16 -17.30 7.04 -10.53
N GLY A 17 -16.69 5.87 -10.41
CA GLY A 17 -17.37 4.63 -10.01
C GLY A 17 -16.90 4.18 -8.63
N PHE A 18 -17.83 3.61 -7.85
CA PHE A 18 -17.57 3.18 -6.48
C PHE A 18 -17.02 1.74 -6.44
N GLY A 19 -15.73 1.58 -6.11
CA GLY A 19 -15.10 0.27 -5.98
C GLY A 19 -15.20 -0.33 -4.57
N MET A 20 -15.85 -1.48 -4.42
CA MET A 20 -16.15 -2.07 -3.10
C MET A 20 -15.03 -2.95 -2.50
N ASN A 21 -13.80 -2.90 -3.00
CA ASN A 21 -12.70 -3.79 -2.56
C ASN A 21 -11.84 -3.24 -1.42
N ARG A 22 -12.01 -1.98 -1.03
CA ARG A 22 -11.08 -1.28 -0.13
C ARG A 22 -11.73 -0.82 1.18
N PHE A 23 -12.84 -1.42 1.61
CA PHE A 23 -13.37 -1.10 2.93
C PHE A 23 -12.36 -1.53 4.01
N PRO A 24 -12.11 -0.68 5.02
CA PRO A 24 -11.14 -0.97 6.06
C PRO A 24 -11.71 -2.03 7.04
N PRO A 25 -10.87 -2.83 7.71
CA PRO A 25 -11.31 -3.99 8.52
C PRO A 25 -12.39 -3.66 9.56
N GLU A 26 -12.33 -2.48 10.18
CA GLU A 26 -13.31 -2.00 11.15
C GLU A 26 -14.71 -1.84 10.56
N MET A 27 -14.84 -1.60 9.25
CA MET A 27 -16.13 -1.54 8.55
C MET A 27 -16.65 -2.92 8.11
N LEU A 28 -15.86 -3.98 8.30
CA LEU A 28 -16.22 -5.36 7.93
C LEU A 28 -16.81 -6.14 9.11
N THR A 29 -16.81 -5.55 10.31
CA THR A 29 -17.47 -6.11 11.51
C THR A 29 -18.97 -5.88 11.46
N GLU A 30 -19.71 -6.56 12.34
CA GLU A 30 -21.17 -6.39 12.42
C GLU A 30 -21.56 -4.94 12.77
N GLU A 31 -20.81 -4.32 13.69
CA GLU A 31 -21.02 -2.93 14.12
C GLU A 31 -20.61 -1.92 13.05
N GLY A 32 -19.59 -2.25 12.24
CA GLY A 32 -19.01 -1.38 11.23
C GLY A 32 -19.71 -1.39 9.87
N ILE A 33 -20.45 -2.45 9.52
CA ILE A 33 -21.10 -2.59 8.21
C ILE A 33 -21.97 -1.37 7.84
N GLN A 34 -22.67 -0.78 8.82
CA GLN A 34 -23.52 0.38 8.54
C GLN A 34 -22.71 1.60 8.07
N GLN A 35 -21.44 1.72 8.48
CA GLN A 35 -20.56 2.77 7.99
C GLN A 35 -20.20 2.55 6.52
N ALA A 36 -19.91 1.31 6.12
CA ALA A 36 -19.70 0.97 4.71
C ALA A 36 -20.96 1.20 3.87
N VAL A 37 -22.14 0.87 4.39
CA VAL A 37 -23.43 1.18 3.74
C VAL A 37 -23.58 2.69 3.54
N ARG A 38 -23.34 3.51 4.58
CA ARG A 38 -23.38 4.97 4.48
C ARG A 38 -22.42 5.53 3.44
N MET A 39 -21.24 4.93 3.29
CA MET A 39 -20.29 5.34 2.25
C MET A 39 -20.87 5.13 0.84
N VAL A 40 -21.52 3.99 0.60
CA VAL A 40 -22.15 3.71 -0.70
C VAL A 40 -23.33 4.64 -0.96
N THR A 41 -24.23 4.80 0.02
CA THR A 41 -25.43 5.65 -0.13
C THR A 41 -25.05 7.11 -0.32
N TYR A 42 -24.06 7.61 0.42
CA TYR A 42 -23.53 8.95 0.27
C TYR A 42 -22.93 9.19 -1.12
N ALA A 43 -22.15 8.26 -1.67
CA ALA A 43 -21.62 8.40 -3.03
C ALA A 43 -22.75 8.55 -4.06
N VAL A 44 -23.82 7.77 -3.91
CA VAL A 44 -25.00 7.84 -4.78
C VAL A 44 -25.74 9.17 -4.62
N ASP A 45 -25.87 9.69 -3.40
CA ASP A 45 -26.43 11.02 -3.13
C ASP A 45 -25.64 12.15 -3.80
N ARG A 46 -24.32 11.96 -3.97
CA ARG A 46 -23.42 12.90 -4.65
C ARG A 46 -23.34 12.66 -6.17
N GLY A 47 -24.19 11.78 -6.71
CA GLY A 47 -24.35 11.56 -8.15
C GLY A 47 -23.53 10.40 -8.73
N VAL A 48 -22.83 9.62 -7.92
CA VAL A 48 -22.20 8.36 -8.39
C VAL A 48 -23.30 7.36 -8.74
N ASN A 49 -23.29 6.82 -9.95
CA ASN A 49 -24.32 5.88 -10.39
C ASN A 49 -23.77 4.51 -10.81
N TYR A 50 -22.48 4.25 -10.61
CA TYR A 50 -21.87 2.96 -10.93
C TYR A 50 -21.17 2.37 -9.71
N ILE A 51 -21.54 1.15 -9.34
CA ILE A 51 -20.98 0.41 -8.21
C ILE A 51 -20.33 -0.89 -8.71
N ASP A 52 -19.04 -1.03 -8.46
CA ASP A 52 -18.23 -2.17 -8.84
C ASP A 52 -18.01 -3.12 -7.67
N VAL A 53 -18.46 -4.37 -7.81
CA VAL A 53 -18.41 -5.37 -6.75
C VAL A 53 -17.94 -6.74 -7.25
N ALA A 54 -17.34 -7.54 -6.38
CA ALA A 54 -17.01 -8.94 -6.63
C ALA A 54 -17.17 -9.75 -5.34
N ARG A 55 -17.40 -11.07 -5.47
CA ARG A 55 -17.65 -11.97 -4.34
C ARG A 55 -16.50 -12.00 -3.32
N ASN A 56 -15.26 -11.81 -3.78
CA ASN A 56 -14.06 -11.83 -2.93
C ASN A 56 -13.68 -10.46 -2.35
N TYR A 57 -14.41 -9.39 -2.69
CA TYR A 57 -14.06 -8.04 -2.24
C TYR A 57 -14.36 -7.83 -0.75
N SER A 58 -13.49 -7.05 -0.10
CA SER A 58 -13.63 -6.63 1.30
C SER A 58 -13.94 -7.79 2.24
N ASP A 59 -13.06 -8.80 2.23
CA ASP A 59 -13.20 -10.06 2.98
C ASP A 59 -14.57 -10.76 2.81
N ARG A 60 -15.07 -10.77 1.57
CA ARG A 60 -16.39 -11.31 1.18
C ARG A 60 -17.59 -10.59 1.79
N LYS A 61 -17.40 -9.42 2.41
CA LYS A 61 -18.49 -8.61 2.98
C LYS A 61 -19.09 -7.62 1.98
N ALA A 62 -18.47 -7.42 0.81
CA ALA A 62 -18.95 -6.44 -0.17
C ALA A 62 -20.39 -6.70 -0.66
N PHE A 63 -20.80 -7.96 -0.84
CA PHE A 63 -22.16 -8.31 -1.27
C PHE A 63 -23.23 -7.99 -0.20
N PRO A 64 -23.08 -8.43 1.07
CA PRO A 64 -23.96 -8.01 2.16
C PRO A 64 -24.07 -6.49 2.32
N ILE A 65 -22.94 -5.77 2.20
CA ILE A 65 -22.91 -4.30 2.26
C ILE A 65 -23.72 -3.71 1.10
N LEU A 66 -23.47 -4.15 -0.14
CA LEU A 66 -24.16 -3.61 -1.31
C LEU A 66 -25.65 -3.86 -1.26
N ARG A 67 -26.07 -5.07 -0.84
CA ARG A 67 -27.49 -5.39 -0.70
C ARG A 67 -28.20 -4.41 0.23
N LYS A 68 -27.66 -4.18 1.43
CA LYS A 68 -28.21 -3.20 2.39
C LYS A 68 -28.23 -1.78 1.81
N ALA A 69 -27.15 -1.38 1.12
CA ALA A 69 -27.10 -0.07 0.49
C ALA A 69 -28.14 0.10 -0.63
N LEU A 70 -28.38 -0.91 -1.47
CA LEU A 70 -29.41 -0.87 -2.49
C LEU A 70 -30.83 -0.82 -1.89
N GLU A 71 -31.05 -1.50 -0.77
CA GLU A 71 -32.31 -1.40 0.00
C GLU A 71 -32.53 0.02 0.53
N GLU A 72 -31.49 0.70 1.04
CA GLU A 72 -31.56 2.08 1.52
C GLU A 72 -31.67 3.13 0.39
N ILE A 73 -30.98 2.93 -0.74
CA ILE A 73 -31.06 3.81 -1.91
C ILE A 73 -32.47 3.78 -2.51
N GLY A 74 -33.12 2.62 -2.46
CA GLY A 74 -34.43 2.40 -3.08
C GLY A 74 -34.36 2.34 -4.61
N ARG A 75 -35.52 2.49 -5.26
CA ARG A 75 -35.66 2.34 -6.73
C ARG A 75 -35.75 3.65 -7.50
N GLU A 76 -35.76 4.79 -6.81
CA GLU A 76 -35.91 6.11 -7.43
C GLU A 76 -34.61 6.62 -8.06
N LYS A 77 -33.46 6.14 -7.55
CA LYS A 77 -32.14 6.50 -8.08
C LYS A 77 -31.67 5.42 -9.04
N GLU A 78 -31.16 5.86 -10.18
CA GLU A 78 -30.54 4.96 -11.15
C GLU A 78 -29.14 4.59 -10.66
N VAL A 79 -28.94 3.30 -10.39
CA VAL A 79 -27.66 2.74 -9.94
C VAL A 79 -27.37 1.51 -10.78
N TYR A 80 -26.21 1.53 -11.43
CA TYR A 80 -25.70 0.43 -12.23
C TYR A 80 -24.73 -0.41 -11.40
N VAL A 81 -24.87 -1.73 -11.49
CA VAL A 81 -24.07 -2.69 -10.71
C VAL A 81 -23.31 -3.63 -11.63
N SER A 82 -22.03 -3.86 -11.34
CA SER A 82 -21.27 -4.94 -11.98
C SER A 82 -21.24 -6.22 -11.14
N VAL A 83 -21.24 -7.37 -11.82
CA VAL A 83 -20.93 -8.68 -11.23
C VAL A 83 -19.74 -9.30 -11.95
N LYS A 84 -19.04 -10.22 -11.30
CA LYS A 84 -17.75 -10.70 -11.79
C LYS A 84 -17.58 -12.21 -11.61
N MET A 85 -17.24 -12.90 -12.69
CA MET A 85 -16.87 -14.31 -12.61
C MET A 85 -15.34 -14.42 -12.58
N MET A 86 -14.80 -14.96 -11.49
CA MET A 86 -13.35 -15.17 -11.38
C MET A 86 -12.92 -16.39 -12.16
N LEU A 87 -11.78 -16.29 -12.86
CA LEU A 87 -11.25 -17.45 -13.60
C LEU A 87 -10.81 -18.59 -12.71
N ASN A 88 -10.56 -18.40 -11.42
CA ASN A 88 -10.27 -19.51 -10.50
C ASN A 88 -11.53 -20.27 -10.04
N HIS A 89 -12.71 -19.97 -10.60
CA HIS A 89 -13.92 -20.73 -10.34
C HIS A 89 -13.72 -22.21 -10.72
N THR A 90 -14.34 -23.10 -9.94
CA THR A 90 -14.20 -24.56 -10.11
C THR A 90 -14.92 -25.06 -11.35
N ASP A 91 -16.00 -24.40 -11.73
CA ASP A 91 -16.75 -24.68 -12.94
C ASP A 91 -16.61 -23.50 -13.93
N ARG A 92 -15.90 -23.73 -15.03
CA ARG A 92 -15.63 -22.75 -16.09
C ARG A 92 -16.38 -23.07 -17.38
N THR A 93 -17.49 -23.80 -17.26
CA THR A 93 -18.39 -24.10 -18.37
C THR A 93 -19.40 -22.97 -18.58
N ARG A 94 -20.11 -23.03 -19.70
CA ARG A 94 -21.28 -22.21 -19.99
C ARG A 94 -22.32 -22.27 -18.87
N GLU A 95 -22.67 -23.48 -18.44
CA GLU A 95 -23.66 -23.71 -17.37
C GLU A 95 -23.17 -23.16 -16.03
N GLY A 96 -21.89 -23.38 -15.71
CA GLY A 96 -21.25 -22.85 -14.51
C GLY A 96 -21.27 -21.32 -14.46
N ALA A 97 -21.04 -20.65 -15.59
CA ALA A 97 -21.09 -19.19 -15.68
C ALA A 97 -22.51 -18.63 -15.46
N VAL A 98 -23.54 -19.24 -16.06
CA VAL A 98 -24.94 -18.83 -15.84
C VAL A 98 -25.34 -19.04 -14.37
N GLN A 99 -24.95 -20.17 -13.78
CA GLN A 99 -25.24 -20.49 -12.39
C GLN A 99 -24.56 -19.51 -11.41
N ASP A 100 -23.28 -19.21 -11.60
CA ASP A 100 -22.57 -18.23 -10.75
C ASP A 100 -23.22 -16.85 -10.84
N ILE A 101 -23.62 -16.40 -12.03
CA ILE A 101 -24.36 -15.14 -12.21
C ILE A 101 -25.64 -15.14 -11.37
N ARG A 102 -26.47 -16.19 -11.47
CA ARG A 102 -27.72 -16.28 -10.69
C ARG A 102 -27.46 -16.21 -9.18
N GLU A 103 -26.42 -16.88 -8.71
CA GLU A 103 -26.03 -16.84 -7.30
C GLU A 103 -25.55 -15.47 -6.85
N GLN A 104 -24.78 -14.75 -7.69
CA GLN A 104 -24.36 -13.39 -7.40
C GLN A 104 -25.56 -12.44 -7.32
N LEU A 105 -26.47 -12.50 -8.31
CA LEU A 105 -27.71 -11.72 -8.32
C LEU A 105 -28.58 -12.01 -7.09
N GLY A 106 -28.76 -13.29 -6.75
CA GLY A 106 -29.51 -13.70 -5.55
C GLY A 106 -28.88 -13.22 -4.25
N SER A 107 -27.55 -13.23 -4.14
CA SER A 107 -26.83 -12.71 -2.98
C SER A 107 -27.01 -11.20 -2.82
N LEU A 108 -26.97 -10.46 -3.94
CA LEU A 108 -27.18 -9.01 -4.00
C LEU A 108 -28.65 -8.60 -3.87
N GLY A 109 -29.59 -9.52 -4.10
CA GLY A 109 -31.03 -9.23 -4.07
C GLY A 109 -31.53 -8.46 -5.30
N ILE A 110 -30.80 -8.52 -6.42
CA ILE A 110 -31.15 -7.86 -7.69
C ILE A 110 -31.54 -8.89 -8.75
N LYS A 111 -32.31 -8.48 -9.76
CA LYS A 111 -32.76 -9.37 -10.84
C LYS A 111 -31.82 -9.39 -12.04
N THR A 112 -31.13 -8.28 -12.26
CA THR A 112 -30.28 -8.05 -13.42
C THR A 112 -29.08 -7.22 -12.96
N ALA A 113 -27.89 -7.57 -13.42
CA ALA A 113 -26.71 -6.72 -13.32
C ALA A 113 -26.46 -6.00 -14.64
N ASP A 114 -25.95 -4.77 -14.58
CA ASP A 114 -25.75 -3.96 -15.79
C ASP A 114 -24.51 -4.41 -16.55
N LEU A 115 -23.44 -4.74 -15.83
CA LEU A 115 -22.19 -5.20 -16.40
C LEU A 115 -21.81 -6.57 -15.81
N CYS A 116 -21.35 -7.50 -16.63
CA CYS A 116 -20.78 -8.77 -16.19
C CYS A 116 -19.35 -8.90 -16.69
N PHE A 117 -18.38 -9.09 -15.79
CA PHE A 117 -16.98 -9.20 -16.14
C PHE A 117 -16.45 -10.63 -16.03
N ALA A 118 -15.72 -11.09 -17.05
CA ALA A 118 -14.69 -12.10 -16.86
C ALA A 118 -13.54 -11.46 -16.07
N GLN A 119 -13.33 -11.88 -14.81
CA GLN A 119 -12.45 -11.19 -13.89
C GLN A 119 -11.04 -11.78 -13.85
N ALA A 120 -10.11 -10.81 -13.99
CA ALA A 120 -8.68 -10.86 -13.86
C ALA A 120 -7.98 -11.77 -14.88
N VAL A 121 -8.26 -11.55 -16.16
CA VAL A 121 -7.56 -12.18 -17.29
C VAL A 121 -6.13 -11.66 -17.36
N LYS A 122 -5.14 -12.54 -17.22
CA LYS A 122 -3.71 -12.19 -17.12
C LYS A 122 -2.90 -12.50 -18.36
N SER A 123 -3.46 -13.22 -19.32
CA SER A 123 -2.78 -13.58 -20.56
C SER A 123 -3.79 -13.81 -21.68
N TYR A 124 -3.28 -13.86 -22.92
CA TYR A 124 -4.09 -14.26 -24.06
C TYR A 124 -4.59 -15.71 -23.94
N GLU A 125 -3.80 -16.60 -23.32
CA GLU A 125 -4.19 -18.00 -23.07
C GLU A 125 -5.41 -18.09 -22.14
N GLU A 126 -5.43 -17.32 -21.03
CA GLU A 126 -6.61 -17.28 -20.15
C GLU A 126 -7.85 -16.73 -20.88
N TYR A 127 -7.66 -15.78 -21.81
CA TYR A 127 -8.73 -15.32 -22.70
C TYR A 127 -9.24 -16.44 -23.62
N GLN A 128 -8.36 -17.24 -24.22
CA GLN A 128 -8.78 -18.36 -25.06
C GLN A 128 -9.61 -19.40 -24.28
N GLU A 129 -9.28 -19.64 -23.01
CA GLU A 129 -10.08 -20.52 -22.14
C GLU A 129 -11.49 -19.98 -21.86
N ILE A 130 -11.67 -18.65 -21.77
CA ILE A 130 -12.99 -18.02 -21.66
C ILE A 130 -13.81 -18.23 -22.93
N MET A 131 -13.14 -18.17 -24.10
CA MET A 131 -13.76 -18.14 -25.42
C MET A 131 -14.00 -19.51 -26.06
N LYS A 132 -13.47 -20.59 -25.48
CA LYS A 132 -13.64 -21.94 -26.03
C LYS A 132 -15.13 -22.33 -26.15
N PRO A 133 -15.49 -23.22 -27.09
CA PRO A 133 -16.86 -23.74 -27.18
C PRO A 133 -17.32 -24.34 -25.85
N GLY A 134 -18.53 -24.00 -25.40
CA GLY A 134 -19.05 -24.37 -24.09
C GLY A 134 -18.37 -23.67 -22.90
N GLY A 135 -17.56 -22.63 -23.15
CA GLY A 135 -16.85 -21.86 -22.14
C GLY A 135 -17.67 -20.72 -21.53
N ILE A 136 -16.98 -19.90 -20.73
CA ILE A 136 -17.57 -18.82 -19.93
C ILE A 136 -18.29 -17.78 -20.82
N TYR A 137 -17.72 -17.41 -21.96
CA TYR A 137 -18.30 -16.37 -22.82
C TYR A 137 -19.68 -16.77 -23.37
N GLU A 138 -19.87 -18.04 -23.76
CA GLU A 138 -21.19 -18.52 -24.17
C GLU A 138 -22.20 -18.47 -23.03
N GLY A 139 -21.76 -18.70 -21.79
CA GLY A 139 -22.58 -18.56 -20.59
C GLY A 139 -23.01 -17.12 -20.34
N PHE A 140 -22.11 -16.15 -20.57
CA PHE A 140 -22.47 -14.73 -20.52
C PHE A 140 -23.48 -14.35 -21.62
N VAL A 141 -23.30 -14.87 -22.83
CA VAL A 141 -24.27 -14.67 -23.92
C VAL A 141 -25.64 -15.26 -23.56
N GLU A 142 -25.69 -16.43 -22.94
CA GLU A 142 -26.92 -17.05 -22.45
C GLU A 142 -27.57 -16.24 -21.33
N ALA A 143 -26.81 -15.85 -20.30
CA ALA A 143 -27.28 -15.00 -19.21
C ALA A 143 -27.83 -13.65 -19.70
N ARG A 144 -27.23 -13.06 -20.74
CA ARG A 144 -27.75 -11.85 -21.39
C ARG A 144 -29.09 -12.09 -22.07
N LYS A 145 -29.25 -13.21 -22.79
CA LYS A 145 -30.53 -13.59 -23.42
C LYS A 145 -31.63 -13.81 -22.39
N GLU A 146 -31.29 -14.34 -21.22
CA GLU A 146 -32.21 -14.51 -20.10
C GLU A 146 -32.52 -13.22 -19.32
N GLY A 147 -31.84 -12.12 -19.63
CA GLY A 147 -32.02 -10.83 -18.94
C GLY A 147 -31.36 -10.77 -17.56
N LEU A 148 -30.46 -11.69 -17.23
CA LEU A 148 -29.69 -11.70 -15.99
C LEU A 148 -28.59 -10.64 -15.99
N ILE A 149 -28.04 -10.34 -17.17
CA ILE A 149 -27.02 -9.30 -17.37
C ILE A 149 -27.37 -8.45 -18.60
N ARG A 150 -26.94 -7.17 -18.64
CA ARG A 150 -27.17 -6.31 -19.82
C ARG A 150 -25.97 -6.33 -20.78
N HIS A 151 -24.76 -6.12 -20.26
CA HIS A 151 -23.54 -5.98 -21.07
C HIS A 151 -22.42 -6.93 -20.60
N ILE A 152 -21.65 -7.45 -21.57
CA ILE A 152 -20.60 -8.45 -21.36
C ILE A 152 -19.24 -7.76 -21.45
N CYS A 153 -18.45 -7.84 -20.39
CA CYS A 153 -17.21 -7.09 -20.23
C CYS A 153 -16.03 -7.99 -19.82
N LEU A 154 -14.81 -7.46 -19.91
CA LEU A 154 -13.58 -8.16 -19.52
C LEU A 154 -12.70 -7.27 -18.64
N SER A 155 -12.11 -7.85 -17.59
CA SER A 155 -11.09 -7.16 -16.77
C SER A 155 -9.71 -7.70 -17.10
N SER A 156 -8.83 -6.85 -17.65
CA SER A 156 -7.48 -7.26 -18.08
C SER A 156 -6.40 -6.86 -17.07
N HIS A 157 -5.52 -7.80 -16.78
CA HIS A 157 -4.20 -7.63 -16.16
C HIS A 157 -3.08 -8.19 -17.05
N ALA A 158 -3.39 -8.51 -18.31
CA ALA A 158 -2.42 -8.98 -19.29
C ALA A 158 -1.48 -7.86 -19.74
N THR A 159 -0.45 -8.19 -20.53
CA THR A 159 0.43 -7.16 -21.09
C THR A 159 -0.33 -6.24 -22.04
N VAL A 160 0.31 -5.14 -22.46
CA VAL A 160 -0.26 -4.23 -23.46
C VAL A 160 -0.53 -5.01 -24.75
N GLU A 161 0.45 -5.77 -25.23
CA GLU A 161 0.39 -6.53 -26.47
C GLU A 161 -0.76 -7.55 -26.43
N GLU A 162 -0.85 -8.34 -25.36
CA GLU A 162 -1.92 -9.32 -25.20
C GLU A 162 -3.29 -8.65 -25.04
N THR A 163 -3.38 -7.52 -24.31
CA THR A 163 -4.64 -6.79 -24.16
C THR A 163 -5.13 -6.24 -25.50
N LEU A 164 -4.23 -5.71 -26.33
CA LEU A 164 -4.55 -5.24 -27.68
C LEU A 164 -5.06 -6.41 -28.55
N GLN A 165 -4.38 -7.57 -28.47
CA GLN A 165 -4.82 -8.78 -29.18
C GLN A 165 -6.21 -9.24 -28.73
N ILE A 166 -6.52 -9.20 -27.42
CA ILE A 166 -7.88 -9.49 -26.90
C ILE A 166 -8.91 -8.49 -27.45
N MET A 167 -8.55 -7.21 -27.53
CA MET A 167 -9.46 -6.16 -28.02
C MET A 167 -9.76 -6.30 -29.51
N GLU A 168 -8.80 -6.75 -30.33
CA GLU A 168 -8.99 -6.97 -31.78
C GLU A 168 -10.10 -7.98 -32.11
N GLU A 169 -10.35 -8.95 -31.22
CA GLU A 169 -11.45 -9.92 -31.36
C GLU A 169 -12.84 -9.28 -31.19
N ASN A 170 -12.91 -8.08 -30.60
CA ASN A 170 -14.09 -7.21 -30.49
C ASN A 170 -15.35 -7.93 -29.96
N LYS A 171 -15.19 -8.70 -28.89
CA LYS A 171 -16.27 -9.51 -28.26
C LYS A 171 -16.96 -8.85 -27.08
N PHE A 172 -16.34 -7.86 -26.44
CA PHE A 172 -16.82 -7.28 -25.18
C PHE A 172 -17.33 -5.85 -25.38
N ASP A 173 -18.37 -5.50 -24.63
CA ASP A 173 -18.98 -4.17 -24.62
C ASP A 173 -18.09 -3.15 -23.90
N GLY A 174 -17.23 -3.61 -23.00
CA GLY A 174 -16.24 -2.77 -22.32
C GLY A 174 -15.22 -3.53 -21.49
N TYR A 175 -14.24 -2.77 -21.00
CA TYR A 175 -13.04 -3.29 -20.35
C TYR A 175 -12.75 -2.57 -19.04
N THR A 176 -12.27 -3.32 -18.04
CA THR A 176 -11.59 -2.74 -16.87
C THR A 176 -10.09 -2.82 -17.08
N ILE A 177 -9.41 -1.66 -17.11
CA ILE A 177 -7.98 -1.52 -17.43
C ILE A 177 -7.24 -0.82 -16.30
N SER A 178 -6.06 -1.31 -15.91
CA SER A 178 -5.21 -0.61 -14.95
C SER A 178 -4.59 0.63 -15.61
N TYR A 179 -5.02 1.83 -15.23
CA TYR A 179 -4.53 3.07 -15.82
C TYR A 179 -4.37 4.16 -14.75
N HIS A 180 -3.14 4.64 -14.58
CA HIS A 180 -2.75 5.66 -13.61
C HIS A 180 -1.51 6.42 -14.07
N LEU A 181 -1.16 7.51 -13.39
CA LEU A 181 -0.05 8.39 -13.79
C LEU A 181 1.28 7.65 -14.04
N LEU A 182 1.56 6.61 -13.24
CA LEU A 182 2.81 5.85 -13.32
C LEU A 182 2.89 4.84 -14.49
N ASN A 183 1.77 4.51 -15.15
CA ASN A 183 1.75 3.59 -16.30
C ASN A 183 1.03 4.19 -17.53
N CYS A 184 0.63 5.46 -17.46
CA CYS A 184 -0.25 6.09 -18.45
C CYS A 184 0.33 6.09 -19.86
N VAL A 185 1.66 6.19 -20.00
CA VAL A 185 2.37 6.13 -21.28
C VAL A 185 2.30 4.74 -21.90
N GLN A 186 2.62 3.72 -21.10
CA GLN A 186 2.62 2.33 -21.53
C GLN A 186 1.20 1.86 -21.91
N MET A 187 0.20 2.27 -21.13
CA MET A 187 -1.19 1.81 -21.31
C MET A 187 -2.00 2.68 -22.26
N ARG A 188 -1.47 3.81 -22.75
CA ARG A 188 -2.15 4.70 -23.70
C ARG A 188 -2.67 3.96 -24.95
N PRO A 189 -1.89 3.08 -25.62
CA PRO A 189 -2.37 2.37 -26.80
C PRO A 189 -3.61 1.51 -26.53
N VAL A 190 -3.76 0.98 -25.31
CA VAL A 190 -4.93 0.19 -24.91
C VAL A 190 -6.19 1.06 -24.84
N LEU A 191 -6.07 2.29 -24.34
CA LEU A 191 -7.19 3.24 -24.28
C LEU A 191 -7.57 3.75 -25.67
N GLU A 192 -6.58 4.05 -26.52
CA GLU A 192 -6.79 4.45 -27.91
C GLU A 192 -7.50 3.33 -28.69
N LYS A 193 -7.09 2.07 -28.48
CA LYS A 193 -7.75 0.92 -29.12
C LYS A 193 -9.19 0.74 -28.65
N ALA A 194 -9.46 0.90 -27.35
CA ALA A 194 -10.82 0.83 -26.83
C ALA A 194 -11.72 1.93 -27.43
N GLU A 195 -11.20 3.15 -27.60
CA GLU A 195 -11.90 4.25 -28.26
C GLU A 195 -12.18 3.95 -29.74
N GLU A 196 -11.20 3.45 -30.48
CA GLU A 196 -11.36 3.02 -31.89
C GLU A 196 -12.51 2.00 -32.04
N LEU A 197 -12.58 1.04 -31.12
CA LEU A 197 -13.61 0.01 -31.10
C LEU A 197 -14.97 0.50 -30.56
N GLY A 198 -15.00 1.68 -29.92
CA GLY A 198 -16.15 2.19 -29.18
C GLY A 198 -16.53 1.31 -27.99
N ALA A 199 -15.55 0.67 -27.35
CA ALA A 199 -15.72 -0.10 -26.13
C ALA A 199 -15.67 0.83 -24.91
N GLY A 200 -16.47 0.55 -23.88
CA GLY A 200 -16.42 1.32 -22.63
C GLY A 200 -15.15 0.99 -21.84
N VAL A 201 -14.57 1.97 -21.14
CA VAL A 201 -13.40 1.73 -20.27
C VAL A 201 -13.65 2.21 -18.85
N LEU A 202 -13.43 1.30 -17.91
CA LEU A 202 -13.34 1.58 -16.48
C LEU A 202 -11.87 1.51 -16.07
N THR A 203 -11.31 2.58 -15.52
CA THR A 203 -9.91 2.54 -15.06
C THR A 203 -9.84 2.06 -13.62
N MET A 204 -9.14 0.96 -13.37
CA MET A 204 -8.80 0.52 -12.01
C MET A 204 -7.41 0.98 -11.61
N ASN A 205 -7.13 0.94 -10.30
CA ASN A 205 -5.85 1.38 -9.72
C ASN A 205 -5.49 2.83 -10.07
N SER A 206 -6.45 3.71 -10.27
CA SER A 206 -6.22 5.08 -10.76
C SER A 206 -5.27 5.91 -9.88
N LEU A 207 -5.23 5.62 -8.57
CA LEU A 207 -4.27 6.21 -7.62
C LEU A 207 -3.09 5.27 -7.29
N ALA A 208 -2.82 4.28 -8.15
CA ALA A 208 -1.81 3.23 -8.00
C ALA A 208 -1.89 2.51 -6.63
N GLY A 209 -3.11 2.29 -6.13
CA GLY A 209 -3.35 1.68 -4.82
C GLY A 209 -2.82 2.50 -3.64
N GLY A 210 -2.89 3.83 -3.74
CA GLY A 210 -2.46 4.77 -2.71
C GLY A 210 -1.03 5.30 -2.90
N LEU A 211 -0.24 4.69 -3.80
CA LEU A 211 1.14 5.12 -4.01
C LEU A 211 1.26 6.57 -4.46
N ILE A 212 0.33 7.05 -5.29
CA ILE A 212 0.35 8.42 -5.81
C ILE A 212 0.20 9.44 -4.66
N PRO A 213 -0.87 9.42 -3.85
CA PRO A 213 -1.01 10.36 -2.74
C PRO A 213 0.02 10.18 -1.61
N GLN A 214 0.50 8.96 -1.38
CA GLN A 214 1.50 8.70 -0.31
C GLN A 214 2.91 9.17 -0.68
N ASN A 215 3.15 9.52 -1.95
CA ASN A 215 4.46 9.93 -2.44
C ASN A 215 4.42 11.32 -3.07
N PRO A 216 4.02 12.37 -2.33
CA PRO A 216 3.88 13.71 -2.87
C PRO A 216 5.19 14.29 -3.41
N GLN A 217 6.34 13.80 -2.93
CA GLN A 217 7.66 14.12 -3.45
C GLN A 217 7.83 13.83 -4.95
N LEU A 218 7.10 12.85 -5.47
CA LEU A 218 7.11 12.49 -6.89
C LEU A 218 6.41 13.51 -7.77
N PHE A 219 5.63 14.42 -7.18
CA PHE A 219 4.82 15.40 -7.90
C PHE A 219 5.18 16.84 -7.52
N GLN A 220 6.25 17.07 -6.75
CA GLN A 220 6.68 18.40 -6.28
C GLN A 220 6.92 19.43 -7.38
N LYS A 221 7.27 18.99 -8.60
CA LYS A 221 7.41 19.88 -9.77
C LYS A 221 6.05 20.39 -10.29
N LEU A 222 4.96 19.69 -9.98
CA LEU A 222 3.59 20.01 -10.38
C LEU A 222 2.81 20.69 -9.24
N THR A 223 2.82 20.08 -8.05
CA THR A 223 2.17 20.64 -6.85
C THR A 223 2.86 20.13 -5.58
N LYS A 224 2.70 20.90 -4.50
CA LYS A 224 3.13 20.51 -3.14
C LYS A 224 1.96 20.06 -2.25
N ASP A 225 0.71 20.22 -2.72
CA ASP A 225 -0.50 19.88 -1.98
C ASP A 225 -0.97 18.47 -2.34
N THR A 226 -1.07 17.58 -1.34
CA THR A 226 -1.47 16.19 -1.52
C THR A 226 -2.90 16.03 -2.04
N ASP A 227 -3.83 16.89 -1.59
CA ASP A 227 -5.22 16.85 -2.09
C ASP A 227 -5.25 17.24 -3.57
N GLU A 228 -4.39 18.17 -3.96
CA GLU A 228 -4.21 18.56 -5.36
C GLU A 228 -3.60 17.43 -6.19
N ILE A 229 -2.75 16.56 -5.61
CA ILE A 229 -2.19 15.39 -6.31
C ILE A 229 -3.28 14.37 -6.64
N CYS A 230 -4.15 14.03 -5.68
CA CYS A 230 -5.30 13.14 -5.92
C CYS A 230 -6.20 13.69 -7.01
N ARG A 231 -6.57 14.97 -6.88
CA ARG A 231 -7.41 15.68 -7.85
C ARG A 231 -6.78 15.64 -9.24
N MET A 232 -5.53 16.05 -9.37
CA MET A 232 -4.77 16.05 -10.63
C MET A 232 -4.72 14.65 -11.24
N ALA A 233 -4.45 13.61 -10.46
CA ALA A 233 -4.35 12.24 -10.96
C ALA A 233 -5.69 11.75 -11.54
N ILE A 234 -6.79 11.97 -10.82
CA ILE A 234 -8.13 11.58 -11.28
C ILE A 234 -8.52 12.36 -12.53
N GLN A 235 -8.32 13.68 -12.53
CA GLN A 235 -8.64 14.53 -13.67
C GLN A 235 -7.82 14.17 -14.90
N TYR A 236 -6.52 13.90 -14.73
CA TYR A 236 -5.66 13.46 -15.83
C TYR A 236 -6.16 12.17 -16.46
N ILE A 237 -6.47 11.17 -15.62
CA ILE A 237 -6.98 9.88 -16.10
C ILE A 237 -8.32 10.06 -16.81
N TYR A 238 -9.24 10.80 -16.21
CA TYR A 238 -10.56 11.03 -16.79
C TYR A 238 -10.52 11.93 -18.04
N SER A 239 -9.49 12.77 -18.20
CA SER A 239 -9.33 13.62 -19.38
C SER A 239 -9.07 12.83 -20.67
N HIS A 240 -8.65 11.56 -20.56
CA HIS A 240 -8.50 10.70 -21.74
C HIS A 240 -9.90 10.38 -22.32
N PRO A 241 -10.14 10.62 -23.62
CA PRO A 241 -11.47 10.43 -24.23
C PRO A 241 -11.96 8.98 -24.17
N GLY A 242 -11.06 8.00 -24.35
CA GLY A 242 -11.37 6.59 -24.15
C GLY A 242 -11.82 6.15 -22.74
N VAL A 243 -11.67 6.97 -21.70
CA VAL A 243 -12.07 6.61 -20.32
C VAL A 243 -13.54 6.97 -20.06
N THR A 244 -14.36 6.00 -19.66
CA THR A 244 -15.76 6.23 -19.27
C THR A 244 -15.89 6.59 -17.79
N SER A 245 -15.22 5.86 -16.91
CA SER A 245 -15.33 6.06 -15.46
C SER A 245 -14.04 5.66 -14.74
N VAL A 246 -13.67 6.45 -13.73
CA VAL A 246 -12.55 6.21 -12.83
C VAL A 246 -13.05 5.37 -11.66
N LEU A 247 -12.62 4.10 -11.58
CA LEU A 247 -12.96 3.24 -10.45
C LEU A 247 -12.03 3.50 -9.28
N SER A 248 -12.61 3.95 -8.16
CA SER A 248 -11.87 4.22 -6.94
C SER A 248 -12.46 3.43 -5.77
N GLY A 249 -11.59 2.72 -5.05
CA GLY A 249 -11.92 2.19 -3.73
C GLY A 249 -11.45 3.17 -2.67
N MET A 250 -12.33 3.54 -1.75
CA MET A 250 -12.13 4.61 -0.78
C MET A 250 -12.32 4.04 0.63
N GLN A 251 -11.41 4.39 1.54
CA GLN A 251 -11.41 3.94 2.94
C GLN A 251 -12.09 4.94 3.87
N THR A 252 -12.16 6.22 3.50
CA THR A 252 -12.78 7.26 4.34
C THR A 252 -13.72 8.16 3.54
N LEU A 253 -14.54 8.94 4.24
CA LEU A 253 -15.41 9.94 3.61
C LEU A 253 -14.60 11.09 3.01
N GLU A 254 -13.47 11.45 3.61
CA GLU A 254 -12.58 12.49 3.12
C GLU A 254 -11.96 12.10 1.77
N GLU A 255 -11.48 10.85 1.63
CA GLU A 255 -11.01 10.32 0.34
C GLU A 255 -12.12 10.36 -0.71
N MET A 256 -13.35 10.04 -0.31
CA MET A 256 -14.50 10.06 -1.20
C MET A 256 -14.85 11.47 -1.68
N GLU A 257 -14.94 12.42 -0.76
CA GLU A 257 -15.21 13.83 -1.09
C GLU A 257 -14.08 14.43 -1.93
N CYS A 258 -12.83 14.03 -1.71
CA CYS A 258 -11.73 14.41 -2.60
C CYS A 258 -11.96 13.90 -4.03
N ASN A 259 -12.32 12.62 -4.20
CA ASN A 259 -12.54 12.02 -5.52
C ASN A 259 -13.78 12.59 -6.23
N ILE A 260 -14.86 12.87 -5.50
CA ILE A 260 -16.07 13.51 -6.02
C ILE A 260 -15.74 14.92 -6.51
N ARG A 261 -15.11 15.74 -5.66
CA ARG A 261 -14.74 17.13 -6.02
C ARG A 261 -13.84 17.18 -7.25
N ALA A 262 -12.93 16.22 -7.41
CA ALA A 262 -12.06 16.14 -8.57
C ALA A 262 -12.82 16.05 -9.91
N LEU A 263 -13.99 15.41 -9.92
CA LEU A 263 -14.81 15.19 -11.11
C LEU A 263 -16.04 16.12 -11.19
N GLU A 264 -16.34 16.86 -10.11
CA GLU A 264 -17.26 18.01 -10.15
C GLU A 264 -16.57 19.27 -10.68
N GLN A 265 -15.27 19.44 -10.41
CA GLN A 265 -14.49 20.63 -10.76
C GLN A 265 -13.41 20.30 -11.80
N MET A 266 -13.82 19.69 -12.92
CA MET A 266 -12.91 19.38 -14.02
C MET A 266 -12.27 20.68 -14.56
N GLU A 267 -10.96 20.83 -14.34
CA GLU A 267 -10.19 21.88 -14.97
C GLU A 267 -9.73 21.41 -16.36
N THR A 268 -9.50 22.35 -17.28
CA THR A 268 -9.04 22.04 -18.63
C THR A 268 -7.73 21.25 -18.58
N TYR A 269 -7.65 20.19 -19.38
CA TYR A 269 -6.47 19.35 -19.55
C TYR A 269 -5.20 20.21 -19.70
N ARG A 270 -4.21 20.01 -18.81
CA ARG A 270 -2.93 20.71 -18.86
C ARG A 270 -1.89 19.84 -19.55
N LYS A 271 -1.48 20.24 -20.75
CA LYS A 271 -0.43 19.56 -21.54
C LYS A 271 0.86 19.33 -20.74
N GLU A 272 1.20 20.25 -19.85
CA GLU A 272 2.36 20.19 -18.95
C GLU A 272 2.40 18.89 -18.11
N TYR A 273 1.24 18.35 -17.75
CA TYR A 273 1.14 17.09 -17.01
C TYR A 273 1.61 15.91 -17.85
N THR A 274 1.17 15.81 -19.11
CA THR A 274 1.59 14.73 -20.01
C THR A 274 3.10 14.76 -20.25
N ASP A 275 3.67 15.93 -20.52
CA ASP A 275 5.12 16.07 -20.70
C ASP A 275 5.91 15.61 -19.46
N TYR A 276 5.42 15.94 -18.25
CA TYR A 276 6.04 15.50 -17.00
C TYR A 276 5.96 13.97 -16.83
N PHE A 277 4.77 13.39 -17.03
CA PHE A 277 4.57 11.95 -16.86
C PHE A 277 5.39 11.14 -17.85
N GLU A 278 5.46 11.58 -19.10
CA GLU A 278 6.21 10.92 -20.17
C GLU A 278 7.73 10.97 -19.98
N LYS A 279 8.26 12.11 -19.49
CA LYS A 279 9.71 12.30 -19.36
C LYS A 279 10.29 11.80 -18.04
N GLU A 280 9.55 11.95 -16.94
CA GLU A 280 10.12 11.81 -15.58
C GLU A 280 9.55 10.63 -14.80
N LEU A 281 8.30 10.21 -15.06
CA LEU A 281 7.65 9.13 -14.30
C LEU A 281 7.60 7.80 -15.03
N TYR A 282 7.68 7.77 -16.36
CA TYR A 282 7.75 6.54 -17.17
C TYR A 282 8.86 5.57 -16.75
N GLN A 283 9.98 6.06 -16.21
CA GLN A 283 11.12 5.22 -15.84
C GLN A 283 10.89 4.33 -14.60
N LYS A 284 9.74 4.44 -13.92
CA LYS A 284 9.45 3.76 -12.64
C LYS A 284 8.54 2.52 -12.78
N ASN A 285 8.68 1.79 -13.89
CA ASN A 285 7.92 0.55 -14.11
C ASN A 285 8.22 -0.52 -13.04
N GLY A 286 7.22 -1.33 -12.70
CA GLY A 286 7.37 -2.44 -11.74
C GLY A 286 7.07 -2.09 -10.27
N LEU A 287 6.21 -1.11 -10.01
CA LEU A 287 5.78 -0.78 -8.64
C LEU A 287 4.65 -1.71 -8.17
N CYS A 288 4.66 -2.05 -6.88
CA CYS A 288 3.57 -2.77 -6.24
C CYS A 288 2.43 -1.82 -5.86
N THR A 289 1.21 -2.05 -6.36
CA THR A 289 0.02 -1.25 -6.04
C THR A 289 -0.74 -1.72 -4.80
N GLY A 290 -0.16 -2.61 -3.99
CA GLY A 290 -0.74 -3.01 -2.71
C GLY A 290 -2.13 -3.67 -2.82
N CYS A 291 -2.41 -4.40 -3.91
CA CYS A 291 -3.72 -5.01 -4.20
C CYS A 291 -4.06 -6.25 -3.34
N ASP A 292 -3.06 -6.82 -2.66
CA ASP A 292 -3.18 -8.02 -1.81
C ASP A 292 -3.58 -9.34 -2.50
N TYR A 293 -3.64 -9.39 -3.84
CA TYR A 293 -3.94 -10.63 -4.56
C TYR A 293 -2.93 -11.76 -4.28
N CYS A 294 -1.71 -11.43 -3.89
CA CYS A 294 -0.65 -12.38 -3.53
C CYS A 294 -0.81 -13.01 -2.13
N LYS A 295 -1.91 -12.74 -1.39
CA LYS A 295 -2.17 -13.32 -0.06
C LYS A 295 -2.20 -14.86 -0.10
N GLY A 296 -1.84 -15.46 1.04
CA GLY A 296 -1.83 -16.91 1.26
C GLY A 296 -0.49 -17.57 0.95
N CYS A 297 0.63 -16.97 1.37
CA CYS A 297 1.94 -17.62 1.31
C CYS A 297 1.96 -18.84 2.26
N PRO A 298 2.41 -20.04 1.82
CA PRO A 298 2.50 -21.22 2.67
C PRO A 298 3.51 -21.10 3.82
N LYS A 299 4.41 -20.10 3.76
CA LYS A 299 5.40 -19.79 4.80
C LYS A 299 5.01 -18.59 5.67
N GLY A 300 3.78 -18.09 5.53
CA GLY A 300 3.31 -16.94 6.31
C GLY A 300 3.94 -15.60 5.92
N ILE A 301 4.72 -15.54 4.83
CA ILE A 301 5.40 -14.30 4.40
C ILE A 301 4.35 -13.23 4.04
N PRO A 302 4.42 -12.01 4.60
CA PRO A 302 3.51 -10.91 4.29
C PRO A 302 3.90 -10.27 2.95
N VAL A 303 3.69 -11.00 1.86
CA VAL A 303 4.17 -10.63 0.51
C VAL A 303 3.75 -9.23 0.08
N LYS A 304 2.49 -8.83 0.34
CA LYS A 304 2.00 -7.48 0.01
C LYS A 304 2.85 -6.41 0.70
N SER A 305 3.03 -6.52 2.02
CA SER A 305 3.77 -5.56 2.82
C SER A 305 5.23 -5.47 2.36
N LEU A 306 5.87 -6.62 2.07
CA LEU A 306 7.22 -6.65 1.52
C LEU A 306 7.32 -5.93 0.17
N MET A 307 6.46 -6.27 -0.78
CA MET A 307 6.51 -5.69 -2.13
C MET A 307 6.15 -4.21 -2.15
N TYR A 308 5.23 -3.78 -1.29
CA TYR A 308 4.87 -2.38 -1.16
C TYR A 308 6.01 -1.58 -0.53
N SER A 309 6.64 -2.11 0.52
CA SER A 309 7.84 -1.50 1.13
C SER A 309 9.00 -1.41 0.14
N TYR A 310 9.18 -2.43 -0.71
CA TYR A 310 10.22 -2.47 -1.74
C TYR A 310 10.14 -1.32 -2.75
N ASN A 311 8.97 -0.68 -2.90
CA ASN A 311 8.81 0.46 -3.80
C ASN A 311 9.74 1.63 -3.44
N VAL A 312 10.16 1.79 -2.17
CA VAL A 312 11.06 2.89 -1.78
C VAL A 312 12.39 2.86 -2.51
N LEU A 313 12.86 1.67 -2.87
CA LEU A 313 14.11 1.48 -3.62
C LEU A 313 14.03 2.03 -5.05
N GLN A 314 12.83 2.33 -5.54
CA GLN A 314 12.59 2.92 -6.86
C GLN A 314 12.57 4.46 -6.83
N TRP A 315 12.70 5.06 -5.64
CA TRP A 315 12.65 6.52 -5.45
C TRP A 315 13.99 7.07 -4.97
N ASP A 316 14.25 8.33 -5.32
CA ASP A 316 15.45 9.06 -4.90
C ASP A 316 15.54 9.17 -3.37
N ASN A 317 16.75 8.98 -2.84
CA ASN A 317 17.03 8.99 -1.41
C ASN A 317 17.83 10.22 -0.94
N SER A 318 17.97 11.27 -1.77
CA SER A 318 18.75 12.47 -1.43
C SER A 318 18.25 13.18 -0.16
N ARG A 319 16.94 13.10 0.12
CA ARG A 319 16.36 13.59 1.38
C ARG A 319 16.93 12.83 2.59
N TYR A 320 17.06 11.52 2.48
CA TYR A 320 17.63 10.68 3.53
C TYR A 320 19.12 10.95 3.69
N ALA A 321 19.85 11.19 2.61
CA ALA A 321 21.27 11.58 2.69
C ALA A 321 21.46 12.83 3.57
N LYS A 322 20.61 13.86 3.38
CA LYS A 322 20.62 15.07 4.22
C LYS A 322 20.17 14.80 5.66
N GLN A 323 19.10 14.04 5.84
CA GLN A 323 18.53 13.74 7.17
C GLN A 323 19.51 12.96 8.05
N TYR A 324 20.17 11.96 7.48
CA TYR A 324 21.07 11.07 8.21
C TYR A 324 22.53 11.54 8.18
N GLN A 325 22.85 12.56 7.37
CA GLN A 325 24.23 13.02 7.15
C GLN A 325 25.12 11.84 6.72
N ARG A 326 24.66 11.09 5.71
CA ARG A 326 25.33 9.92 5.14
C ARG A 326 25.23 9.96 3.62
N GLU A 327 26.25 9.44 2.95
CA GLU A 327 26.32 9.38 1.49
C GLU A 327 26.22 7.95 0.94
N ASP A 328 26.32 6.92 1.80
CA ASP A 328 26.17 5.51 1.38
C ASP A 328 24.73 5.24 0.94
N LYS A 329 24.53 5.18 -0.37
CA LYS A 329 23.23 4.92 -0.98
C LYS A 329 22.58 3.63 -0.50
N ASN A 330 23.35 2.54 -0.36
CA ASN A 330 22.81 1.24 0.04
C ASN A 330 22.33 1.26 1.48
N LEU A 331 23.08 1.91 2.38
CA LEU A 331 22.67 2.11 3.76
C LEU A 331 21.36 2.91 3.84
N LEU A 332 21.28 4.03 3.11
CA LEU A 332 20.08 4.87 3.09
C LEU A 332 18.86 4.14 2.52
N ASP A 333 19.05 3.35 1.47
CA ASP A 333 17.99 2.51 0.89
C ASP A 333 17.53 1.42 1.86
N ASN A 334 18.46 0.81 2.62
CA ASN A 334 18.12 -0.17 3.64
C ASN A 334 17.36 0.46 4.81
N ILE A 335 17.74 1.65 5.27
CA ILE A 335 17.01 2.42 6.29
C ILE A 335 15.56 2.68 5.84
N ARG A 336 15.39 3.13 4.60
CA ARG A 336 14.07 3.43 4.03
C ARG A 336 13.22 2.18 3.94
N LEU A 337 13.80 1.11 3.43
CA LEU A 337 13.15 -0.18 3.28
C LEU A 337 12.66 -0.69 4.64
N THR A 338 13.50 -0.70 5.67
CA THR A 338 13.12 -1.20 6.99
C THR A 338 12.07 -0.33 7.67
N GLN A 339 12.10 0.99 7.49
CA GLN A 339 11.08 1.89 8.00
C GLN A 339 9.70 1.61 7.41
N GLU A 340 9.60 1.45 6.09
CA GLU A 340 8.32 1.07 5.46
C GLU A 340 7.85 -0.29 5.94
N MET A 341 8.77 -1.26 6.03
CA MET A 341 8.43 -2.60 6.49
C MET A 341 7.86 -2.60 7.91
N MET A 342 8.45 -1.81 8.81
CA MET A 342 7.93 -1.59 10.16
C MET A 342 6.57 -0.90 10.14
N HIS A 343 6.38 0.11 9.28
CA HIS A 343 5.08 0.78 9.11
C HIS A 343 3.98 -0.19 8.69
N TYR A 344 4.29 -1.19 7.87
CA TYR A 344 3.37 -2.26 7.47
C TYR A 344 3.37 -3.49 8.39
N GLY A 345 3.97 -3.40 9.58
CA GLY A 345 3.98 -4.46 10.59
C GLY A 345 4.68 -5.73 10.14
N VAL A 346 5.73 -5.63 9.31
CA VAL A 346 6.50 -6.78 8.88
C VAL A 346 7.46 -7.23 9.98
N GLU A 347 7.30 -8.48 10.40
CA GLU A 347 8.21 -9.16 11.30
C GLU A 347 9.20 -10.04 10.52
N PHE A 348 10.44 -10.11 11.02
CA PHE A 348 11.50 -10.94 10.45
C PHE A 348 11.77 -12.16 11.33
N PRO A 349 12.22 -13.29 10.73
CA PRO A 349 12.84 -14.37 11.49
C PRO A 349 14.04 -13.84 12.28
N LEU A 350 14.22 -14.34 13.51
CA LEU A 350 15.27 -13.92 14.44
C LEU A 350 16.69 -13.90 13.84
N LYS A 351 16.96 -14.80 12.89
CA LYS A 351 18.26 -14.96 12.22
C LYS A 351 18.40 -14.23 10.89
N GLY A 352 17.38 -13.49 10.46
CA GLY A 352 17.36 -12.82 9.15
C GLY A 352 17.45 -13.78 7.94
N GLU A 353 17.21 -15.09 8.14
CA GLU A 353 17.20 -16.08 7.06
C GLU A 353 15.95 -15.89 6.19
N ASN A 354 16.10 -15.95 4.87
CA ASN A 354 14.97 -15.87 3.94
C ASN A 354 14.09 -17.14 4.05
N PRO A 355 12.84 -17.05 4.52
CA PRO A 355 11.96 -18.22 4.68
C PRO A 355 11.28 -18.65 3.37
N CYS A 356 11.52 -17.95 2.25
CA CYS A 356 10.90 -18.23 0.97
C CYS A 356 11.33 -19.59 0.40
N ILE A 357 10.36 -20.43 0.04
CA ILE A 357 10.59 -21.74 -0.61
C ILE A 357 10.44 -21.68 -2.13
N SER A 358 10.41 -20.48 -2.71
CA SER A 358 10.34 -20.26 -4.16
C SER A 358 9.19 -20.99 -4.89
N CYS A 359 8.03 -21.16 -4.24
CA CYS A 359 6.88 -21.88 -4.82
C CYS A 359 6.15 -21.11 -5.94
N ARG A 360 6.51 -19.83 -6.18
CA ARG A 360 5.97 -18.92 -7.21
C ARG A 360 4.46 -18.64 -7.12
N SER A 361 3.81 -18.97 -5.99
CA SER A 361 2.38 -18.72 -5.78
C SER A 361 2.04 -17.23 -5.83
N CYS A 362 2.90 -16.39 -5.25
CA CYS A 362 2.75 -14.93 -5.26
C CYS A 362 2.87 -14.34 -6.67
N GLU A 363 3.87 -14.75 -7.45
CA GLU A 363 4.11 -14.26 -8.81
C GLU A 363 2.98 -14.65 -9.77
N ARG A 364 2.50 -15.90 -9.71
CA ARG A 364 1.32 -16.33 -10.49
C ARG A 364 0.05 -15.52 -10.17
N LYS A 365 -0.03 -14.97 -8.95
CA LYS A 365 -1.16 -14.13 -8.51
C LYS A 365 -0.93 -12.65 -8.76
N CYS A 366 0.30 -12.22 -9.05
CA CYS A 366 0.66 -10.81 -9.13
C CYS A 366 0.12 -10.19 -10.42
N THR A 367 -0.80 -9.22 -10.27
CA THR A 367 -1.39 -8.49 -11.40
C THR A 367 -0.47 -7.46 -12.03
N GLN A 368 0.74 -7.30 -11.48
CA GLN A 368 1.77 -6.37 -11.96
C GLN A 368 3.01 -7.14 -12.47
N SER A 369 2.93 -8.47 -12.53
CA SER A 369 4.01 -9.35 -12.99
C SER A 369 5.36 -9.07 -12.33
N LEU A 370 5.35 -8.75 -11.03
CA LEU A 370 6.56 -8.43 -10.28
C LEU A 370 7.41 -9.69 -10.04
N PRO A 371 8.76 -9.57 -10.06
CA PRO A 371 9.66 -10.64 -9.64
C PRO A 371 9.68 -10.74 -8.12
N VAL A 372 8.58 -11.21 -7.53
CA VAL A 372 8.35 -11.19 -6.08
C VAL A 372 9.40 -12.01 -5.34
N ILE A 373 9.79 -13.17 -5.86
CA ILE A 373 10.77 -14.02 -5.17
C ILE A 373 12.14 -13.36 -5.14
N ASP A 374 12.59 -12.79 -6.26
CA ASP A 374 13.87 -12.11 -6.35
C ASP A 374 13.91 -10.88 -5.45
N ARG A 375 12.80 -10.12 -5.38
CA ARG A 375 12.68 -8.98 -4.45
C ARG A 375 12.69 -9.42 -2.99
N ILE A 376 12.03 -10.53 -2.65
CA ILE A 376 12.12 -11.09 -1.30
C ILE A 376 13.57 -11.46 -0.99
N GLN A 377 14.26 -12.13 -1.91
CA GLN A 377 15.67 -12.47 -1.74
C GLN A 377 16.53 -11.22 -1.51
N ASP A 378 16.38 -10.18 -2.34
CA ASP A 378 17.11 -8.91 -2.19
C ASP A 378 16.78 -8.20 -0.87
N ILE A 379 15.51 -8.21 -0.42
CA ILE A 379 15.14 -7.69 0.92
C ILE A 379 15.94 -8.40 2.00
N TYR A 380 15.97 -9.73 1.98
CA TYR A 380 16.68 -10.51 3.00
C TYR A 380 18.20 -10.33 2.90
N GLU A 381 18.78 -10.19 1.72
CA GLU A 381 20.21 -9.88 1.54
C GLU A 381 20.59 -8.50 2.05
N ARG A 382 19.72 -7.50 1.85
CA ARG A 382 19.93 -6.12 2.32
C ARG A 382 19.94 -6.00 3.84
N ILE A 383 19.09 -6.78 4.50
CA ILE A 383 18.92 -6.72 5.95
C ILE A 383 19.78 -7.74 6.70
N SER A 384 20.12 -8.87 6.08
CA SER A 384 20.90 -9.94 6.70
C SER A 384 22.27 -9.40 7.12
N GLY A 385 22.57 -9.53 8.42
CA GLY A 385 23.81 -9.05 9.03
C GLY A 385 23.93 -7.52 9.22
N ARG A 386 22.87 -6.75 8.98
CA ARG A 386 22.89 -5.26 9.04
C ARG A 386 21.75 -4.61 9.81
N VAL A 387 20.58 -5.23 9.84
CA VAL A 387 19.45 -4.79 10.66
C VAL A 387 19.61 -5.49 11.99
N THR A 388 20.14 -4.77 12.99
CA THR A 388 20.53 -5.27 14.34
C THR A 388 19.81 -6.57 14.70
N GLU A 389 20.41 -7.70 14.35
CA GLU A 389 19.87 -9.02 14.66
C GLU A 389 19.67 -9.03 16.18
N GLU A 390 18.61 -9.64 16.69
CA GLU A 390 18.36 -9.67 18.14
C GLU A 390 19.61 -10.17 18.91
N SER A 391 20.44 -10.99 18.25
CA SER A 391 21.80 -11.35 18.65
C SER A 391 22.73 -10.15 18.85
N ARG A 392 22.91 -9.24 17.89
CA ARG A 392 23.76 -8.03 18.04
C ARG A 392 23.22 -7.06 19.08
N TRP A 393 21.90 -6.92 19.18
CA TRP A 393 21.31 -6.11 20.25
C TRP A 393 21.63 -6.73 21.61
N ARG A 394 21.46 -8.05 21.73
CA ARG A 394 21.81 -8.79 22.93
C ARG A 394 23.31 -8.75 23.25
N GLU A 395 24.19 -8.86 22.26
CA GLU A 395 25.64 -8.70 22.41
C GLU A 395 25.98 -7.32 23.01
N LYS A 396 25.35 -6.24 22.52
CA LYS A 396 25.52 -4.89 23.09
C LYS A 396 25.05 -4.83 24.55
N LEU A 397 23.95 -5.48 24.90
CA LEU A 397 23.49 -5.57 26.30
C LEU A 397 24.47 -6.39 27.16
N GLU A 398 25.00 -7.50 26.63
CA GLU A 398 25.99 -8.37 27.29
C GLU A 398 27.32 -7.64 27.51
N GLU A 399 27.77 -6.81 26.56
CA GLU A 399 28.95 -5.96 26.71
C GLU A 399 28.78 -4.92 27.83
N ILE A 400 27.62 -4.26 27.92
CA ILE A 400 27.33 -3.31 28.99
C ILE A 400 27.36 -4.01 30.35
N LYS A 401 26.81 -5.22 30.41
CA LYS A 401 26.81 -6.03 31.64
C LYS A 401 28.22 -6.48 32.03
N ALA A 402 29.02 -6.94 31.06
CA ALA A 402 30.35 -7.48 31.29
C ALA A 402 31.38 -6.40 31.70
N ALA A 403 31.13 -5.14 31.38
CA ALA A 403 32.02 -4.03 31.70
C ALA A 403 31.94 -3.56 33.17
N GLU A 404 30.97 -4.06 33.96
CA GLU A 404 30.82 -3.78 35.40
C GLU A 404 30.85 -2.29 35.79
N TYR A 405 30.33 -1.42 34.90
CA TYR A 405 30.19 0.01 35.17
C TYR A 405 29.42 0.27 36.48
N GLN A 406 29.68 1.39 37.14
CA GLN A 406 28.98 1.84 38.34
C GLN A 406 28.02 2.99 38.03
N ARG A 407 28.38 3.87 37.08
CA ARG A 407 27.61 5.04 36.64
C ARG A 407 27.60 5.10 35.12
N VAL A 408 26.43 4.90 34.53
CA VAL A 408 26.23 4.89 33.08
C VAL A 408 25.37 6.08 32.68
N VAL A 409 25.87 6.90 31.77
CA VAL A 409 25.12 7.99 31.17
C VAL A 409 24.63 7.56 29.78
N PHE A 410 23.33 7.68 29.54
CA PHE A 410 22.72 7.52 28.23
C PHE A 410 22.40 8.89 27.62
N TYR A 411 22.88 9.15 26.41
CA TYR A 411 22.71 10.45 25.76
C TYR A 411 22.21 10.29 24.31
N PRO A 412 21.03 10.82 23.94
CA PRO A 412 20.06 11.59 24.73
C PRO A 412 18.93 10.72 25.28
N ASN A 413 18.00 11.36 25.99
CA ASN A 413 16.69 10.80 26.25
C ASN A 413 15.94 10.57 24.93
N CYS A 414 15.79 9.31 24.52
CA CYS A 414 15.09 8.94 23.30
C CYS A 414 14.49 7.52 23.43
N GLY A 415 13.66 7.13 22.45
CA GLY A 415 13.02 5.80 22.43
C GLY A 415 14.03 4.64 22.52
N THR A 416 15.19 4.76 21.88
CA THR A 416 16.26 3.77 21.99
C THR A 416 16.80 3.64 23.41
N THR A 417 16.98 4.75 24.13
CA THR A 417 17.41 4.73 25.54
C THR A 417 16.43 3.95 26.40
N ARG A 418 15.12 4.21 26.22
CA ARG A 418 14.05 3.48 26.94
C ARG A 418 14.06 1.99 26.58
N LYS A 419 14.16 1.65 25.30
CA LYS A 419 14.24 0.26 24.82
C LYS A 419 15.45 -0.45 25.41
N LEU A 420 16.63 0.18 25.40
CA LEU A 420 17.86 -0.38 25.97
C LEU A 420 17.68 -0.69 27.45
N LEU A 421 17.20 0.26 28.24
CA LEU A 421 16.98 0.06 29.68
C LEU A 421 15.95 -1.05 29.97
N ARG A 422 14.84 -1.06 29.23
CA ARG A 422 13.80 -2.10 29.36
C ARG A 422 14.35 -3.47 29.03
N ASP A 423 14.97 -3.62 27.85
CA ASP A 423 15.44 -4.91 27.36
C ASP A 423 16.65 -5.41 28.17
N TYR A 424 17.52 -4.51 28.66
CA TYR A 424 18.58 -4.87 29.61
C TYR A 424 17.98 -5.48 30.88
N ARG A 425 16.94 -4.84 31.43
CA ARG A 425 16.26 -5.33 32.62
C ARG A 425 15.57 -6.66 32.38
N GLU A 426 14.90 -6.82 31.24
CA GLU A 426 14.25 -8.08 30.88
C GLU A 426 15.29 -9.22 30.74
N ALA A 427 16.44 -8.95 30.13
CA ALA A 427 17.48 -9.94 29.92
C ALA A 427 18.27 -10.28 31.20
N PHE A 428 18.51 -9.32 32.09
CA PHE A 428 19.48 -9.46 33.19
C PHE A 428 19.01 -9.05 34.58
N GLY A 429 17.80 -8.51 34.72
CA GLY A 429 17.29 -7.91 35.97
C GLY A 429 17.81 -6.49 36.21
N LEU A 430 17.73 -6.03 37.46
CA LEU A 430 18.17 -4.69 37.84
C LEU A 430 19.66 -4.48 37.52
N PRO A 431 20.04 -3.35 36.88
CA PRO A 431 21.42 -3.09 36.56
C PRO A 431 22.27 -2.92 37.83
N GLY A 432 23.51 -3.42 37.79
CA GLY A 432 24.52 -3.18 38.82
C GLY A 432 25.09 -1.75 38.81
N PHE A 433 24.62 -0.90 37.89
CA PHE A 433 25.01 0.49 37.73
C PHE A 433 23.84 1.44 38.01
N ARG A 434 24.16 2.68 38.38
CA ARG A 434 23.20 3.80 38.33
C ARG A 434 23.11 4.35 36.91
N ALA A 435 21.90 4.40 36.38
CA ALA A 435 21.61 4.93 35.06
C ALA A 435 21.20 6.41 35.13
N TYR A 436 21.82 7.23 34.31
CA TYR A 436 21.47 8.63 34.11
C TYR A 436 21.13 8.87 32.64
N VAL A 437 20.10 9.65 32.36
CA VAL A 437 19.67 9.97 31.00
C VAL A 437 19.75 11.47 30.79
N ILE A 438 20.39 11.90 29.70
CA ILE A 438 20.62 13.33 29.46
C ILE A 438 19.57 13.91 28.53
N ASP A 439 18.88 14.95 28.99
CA ASP A 439 17.87 15.71 28.23
C ASP A 439 18.06 17.22 28.42
N ARG A 440 17.89 17.99 27.34
CA ARG A 440 17.94 19.47 27.40
C ARG A 440 16.61 20.08 27.88
N ASN A 441 15.52 19.34 27.80
CA ASN A 441 14.22 19.78 28.25
C ASN A 441 14.08 19.55 29.75
N GLU A 442 14.22 20.62 30.53
CA GLU A 442 14.11 20.60 32.00
C GLU A 442 12.80 20.02 32.51
N LYS A 443 11.72 20.07 31.71
CA LYS A 443 10.42 19.49 32.06
C LYS A 443 10.43 17.96 32.16
N LEU A 444 11.46 17.31 31.59
CA LEU A 444 11.62 15.87 31.60
C LEU A 444 12.60 15.39 32.68
N TRP A 445 13.20 16.31 33.45
CA TRP A 445 14.13 15.95 34.52
C TRP A 445 13.43 15.30 35.71
N GLY A 446 14.12 14.39 36.38
CA GLY A 446 13.57 13.55 37.45
C GLY A 446 13.61 12.06 37.09
N ASP A 447 12.82 11.24 37.79
CA ASP A 447 12.87 9.79 37.61
C ASP A 447 12.21 9.36 36.28
N MET A 448 12.95 8.60 35.46
CA MET A 448 12.41 7.88 34.33
C MET A 448 11.88 6.53 34.80
N GLU A 449 10.57 6.34 34.75
CA GLU A 449 9.94 5.06 35.02
C GLU A 449 9.79 4.21 33.75
N ILE A 450 10.08 2.91 33.88
CA ILE A 450 9.84 1.89 32.86
C ILE A 450 9.11 0.72 33.52
N ASP A 451 7.92 0.38 33.00
CA ASP A 451 7.00 -0.62 33.54
C ASP A 451 6.70 -0.44 35.05
N GLY A 452 6.55 0.81 35.50
CA GLY A 452 6.13 1.16 36.86
C GLY A 452 7.25 1.20 37.91
N GLU A 453 8.51 1.10 37.49
CA GLU A 453 9.68 1.22 38.37
C GLU A 453 10.68 2.24 37.82
N VAL A 454 11.41 2.92 38.72
CA VAL A 454 12.45 3.88 38.34
C VAL A 454 13.61 3.15 37.67
N ALA A 455 13.84 3.47 36.40
CA ALA A 455 14.87 2.86 35.56
C ALA A 455 16.13 3.73 35.43
N ALA A 456 16.00 5.06 35.50
CA ALA A 456 17.11 6.01 35.42
C ALA A 456 16.73 7.39 35.96
N GLU A 457 17.71 8.22 36.30
CA GLU A 457 17.52 9.64 36.59
C GLU A 457 17.73 10.48 35.32
N VAL A 458 16.74 11.29 34.92
CA VAL A 458 16.84 12.22 33.80
C VAL A 458 17.37 13.56 34.28
N THR A 459 18.41 14.07 33.62
CA THR A 459 19.05 15.32 34.02
C THR A 459 19.65 16.10 32.84
N GLY A 460 20.16 17.29 33.13
CA GLY A 460 20.75 18.21 32.15
C GLY A 460 22.16 17.82 31.70
N PRO A 461 22.61 18.23 30.49
CA PRO A 461 23.97 17.98 30.01
C PRO A 461 25.07 18.55 30.90
N ASP A 462 24.78 19.61 31.66
CA ASP A 462 25.68 20.25 32.62
C ASP A 462 25.95 19.40 33.87
N GLN A 463 25.11 18.39 34.15
CA GLN A 463 25.32 17.49 35.28
C GLN A 463 26.27 16.33 34.98
N ILE A 464 26.68 16.12 33.71
CA ILE A 464 27.59 15.02 33.33
C ILE A 464 28.92 15.09 34.12
N GLU A 465 29.49 16.28 34.28
CA GLU A 465 30.73 16.49 35.04
C GLU A 465 30.58 16.10 36.52
N ARG A 466 29.40 16.34 37.11
CA ARG A 466 29.09 15.98 38.51
C ARG A 466 28.81 14.49 38.67
N ILE A 467 28.19 13.86 37.68
CA ILE A 467 27.91 12.42 37.69
C ILE A 467 29.22 11.62 37.68
N GLN A 468 30.26 12.12 37.00
CA GLN A 468 31.52 11.39 36.79
C GLN A 468 31.28 9.97 36.26
N PRO A 469 30.62 9.81 35.10
CA PRO A 469 30.24 8.49 34.59
C PRO A 469 31.46 7.66 34.22
N ASP A 470 31.35 6.34 34.33
CA ASP A 470 32.37 5.43 33.78
C ASP A 470 32.25 5.38 32.25
N VAL A 471 31.02 5.45 31.74
CA VAL A 471 30.72 5.45 30.30
C VAL A 471 29.56 6.38 29.94
N ILE A 472 29.69 7.03 28.79
CA ILE A 472 28.62 7.73 28.08
C ILE A 472 28.24 6.89 26.84
N ILE A 473 27.02 6.34 26.84
CA ILE A 473 26.46 5.56 25.74
C ILE A 473 25.58 6.48 24.88
N LEU A 474 25.99 6.67 23.63
CA LEU A 474 25.27 7.48 22.65
C LEU A 474 24.20 6.65 21.98
N THR A 475 22.94 6.90 22.34
CA THR A 475 21.79 6.05 21.98
C THR A 475 21.00 6.55 20.77
N HIS A 476 21.37 7.70 20.18
CA HIS A 476 20.64 8.27 19.05
C HIS A 476 21.40 8.10 17.74
N TYR A 477 20.88 7.25 16.85
CA TYR A 477 21.51 6.92 15.56
C TYR A 477 21.86 8.17 14.71
N MET A 478 20.88 9.03 14.39
CA MET A 478 21.09 10.15 13.45
C MET A 478 21.98 11.27 13.99
N LEU A 479 22.16 11.36 15.31
CA LEU A 479 22.87 12.44 15.97
C LEU A 479 24.13 11.95 16.67
N ALA A 480 24.49 10.67 16.51
CA ALA A 480 25.57 10.04 17.26
C ALA A 480 26.89 10.81 17.12
N ASP A 481 27.21 11.31 15.93
CA ASP A 481 28.43 12.09 15.69
C ASP A 481 28.38 13.48 16.34
N VAL A 482 27.25 14.18 16.23
CA VAL A 482 27.02 15.48 16.87
C VAL A 482 27.07 15.35 18.40
N LEU A 483 26.42 14.32 18.95
CA LEU A 483 26.43 14.03 20.37
C LEU A 483 27.82 13.64 20.84
N TYR A 484 28.54 12.83 20.05
CA TYR A 484 29.93 12.48 20.33
C TYR A 484 30.79 13.73 20.46
N HIS A 485 30.70 14.68 19.53
CA HIS A 485 31.44 15.94 19.63
C HIS A 485 31.12 16.73 20.92
N ASN A 486 29.87 16.69 21.38
CA ASN A 486 29.48 17.37 22.61
C ASN A 486 30.07 16.75 23.87
N VAL A 487 30.38 15.45 23.87
CA VAL A 487 30.91 14.73 25.05
C VAL A 487 32.36 14.28 24.91
N ALA A 488 32.99 14.44 23.74
CA ALA A 488 34.32 13.91 23.43
C ALA A 488 35.40 14.35 24.43
N HIS A 489 35.29 15.57 24.97
CA HIS A 489 36.23 16.13 25.94
C HIS A 489 36.25 15.36 27.28
N TYR A 490 35.17 14.66 27.65
CA TYR A 490 35.16 13.83 28.87
C TYR A 490 36.12 12.63 28.79
N ARG A 491 36.60 12.25 27.60
CA ARG A 491 37.65 11.21 27.46
C ARG A 491 38.95 11.60 28.15
N GLU A 492 39.26 12.89 28.22
CA GLU A 492 40.44 13.41 28.92
C GLU A 492 40.34 13.19 30.43
N GLN A 493 39.12 12.98 30.94
CA GLN A 493 38.81 12.70 32.34
C GLN A 493 38.69 11.19 32.61
N GLY A 494 39.00 10.34 31.63
CA GLY A 494 38.93 8.88 31.75
C GLY A 494 37.55 8.27 31.49
N VAL A 495 36.57 9.07 31.05
CA VAL A 495 35.22 8.59 30.71
C VAL A 495 35.24 7.84 29.38
N GLU A 496 34.72 6.63 29.34
CA GLU A 496 34.51 5.89 28.10
C GLU A 496 33.34 6.49 27.30
N ILE A 497 33.46 6.59 25.98
CA ILE A 497 32.36 7.03 25.12
C ILE A 497 32.08 5.95 24.09
N LYS A 498 30.91 5.32 24.21
CA LYS A 498 30.45 4.28 23.29
C LYS A 498 29.35 4.80 22.40
N LYS A 499 29.45 4.55 21.10
CA LYS A 499 28.32 4.70 20.18
C LYS A 499 27.53 3.41 20.21
N LEU A 500 26.21 3.51 20.38
CA LEU A 500 25.36 2.32 20.34
C LEU A 500 25.21 1.75 18.93
N TYR A 501 25.59 2.50 17.90
CA TYR A 501 25.45 2.12 16.50
C TYR A 501 26.75 2.33 15.75
N GLU A 502 27.07 1.38 14.88
CA GLU A 502 28.17 1.48 13.91
C GLU A 502 27.75 2.25 12.66
N ALA A 503 28.73 2.67 11.85
CA ALA A 503 28.46 3.47 10.65
C ALA A 503 27.62 2.72 9.60
N GLU A 504 27.72 1.39 9.58
CA GLU A 504 27.04 0.48 8.65
C GLU A 504 25.74 -0.11 9.22
N ASP A 505 25.41 0.15 10.49
CA ASP A 505 24.20 -0.37 11.12
C ASP A 505 22.95 0.22 10.45
N VAL A 506 21.99 -0.64 10.10
CA VAL A 506 20.63 -0.22 9.74
C VAL A 506 19.84 -0.18 11.05
N PRO A 507 19.55 1.01 11.60
CA PRO A 507 18.87 1.11 12.87
C PRO A 507 17.47 0.52 12.73
N ILE A 508 17.16 -0.45 13.58
CA ILE A 508 15.79 -0.85 13.83
C ILE A 508 15.19 0.28 14.68
N VAL A 509 14.83 1.39 14.04
CA VAL A 509 14.11 2.46 14.70
C VAL A 509 12.67 1.99 14.88
N TYR A 510 12.38 1.34 16.00
CA TYR A 510 11.00 1.30 16.47
C TYR A 510 10.69 2.66 17.10
N LEU A 511 9.92 3.47 16.38
CA LEU A 511 8.95 4.36 16.99
C LEU A 511 7.87 3.47 17.61
N GLY A 512 8.06 3.14 18.88
CA GLY A 512 7.10 2.42 19.71
C GLY A 512 7.32 2.87 21.15
N GLY A 513 6.61 3.92 21.53
CA GLY A 513 6.65 4.56 22.86
C GLY A 513 6.71 6.07 22.76
#